data_AF-A0A399ZBW9-F1
#
_entry.id   AF-A0A399ZBW9-F1
#
_cell.length_a   1.000
_cell.length_b   1.000
_cell.length_c   1.000
_cell.angle_alpha   90.00
_cell.angle_beta   90.00
_cell.angle_gamma   90.00
#
_symmetry.space_group_name_H-M   'P 1'
#
loop_
_entity.id
_entity.type
_entity.pdbx_description
1 polymer ?
#
loop_
_entity_poly.entity_id
_entity_poly.type
_entity_poly.pdbx_seq_one_letter_code
_entity_poly.pdbx_strand_id
1 'polypeptide(L)' 'MRALKLAGAAAALRADMGFVLPPVERAHVDRLCTVARQALTADDADAAWAAGMAMTLDEAVAYALAM' A
#
# COMPACT_ATOMS: atom_id res chain seq x y z
N MET A 1 2.67 7.91 -6.00
CA MET A 1 3.67 7.11 -5.24
C MET A 1 3.26 6.84 -3.78
N ARG A 2 2.97 7.87 -2.95
CA ARG A 2 2.62 7.68 -1.53
C ARG A 2 1.45 6.71 -1.27
N ALA A 3 0.37 6.84 -2.05
CA ALA A 3 -0.79 5.96 -1.93
C ALA A 3 -0.41 4.47 -2.13
N LEU A 4 0.44 4.16 -3.11
CA LEU A 4 0.92 2.78 -3.34
C LEU A 4 1.87 2.29 -2.25
N LYS A 5 2.73 3.16 -1.71
CA LYS A 5 3.59 2.83 -0.57
C LYS A 5 2.76 2.47 0.67
N LEU A 6 1.77 3.29 1.02
CA LEU A 6 0.89 3.03 2.16
C LEU A 6 0.00 1.81 1.93
N ALA A 7 -0.49 1.59 0.71
CA ALA A 7 -1.28 0.41 0.38
C ALA A 7 -0.45 -0.88 0.44
N GLY A 8 0.80 -0.85 -0.03
CA GLY A 8 1.76 -1.95 0.09
C GLY A 8 2.09 -2.25 1.55
N ALA A 9 2.41 -1.23 2.35
CA ALA A 9 2.67 -1.40 3.78
C ALA A 9 1.47 -2.01 4.51
N ALA A 10 0.26 -1.48 4.26
CA ALA A 10 -0.96 -2.03 4.84
C ALA A 10 -1.24 -3.47 4.39
N ALA A 11 -0.88 -3.84 3.15
CA ALA A 11 -1.02 -5.21 2.66
C ALA A 11 -0.06 -6.18 3.37
N ALA A 12 1.21 -5.80 3.55
CA ALA A 12 2.20 -6.58 4.29
C ALA A 12 1.76 -6.79 5.75
N LEU A 13 1.35 -5.72 6.43
CA LEU A 13 0.90 -5.78 7.83
C LEU A 13 -0.32 -6.68 8.02
N ARG A 14 -1.29 -6.62 7.10
CA ARG A 14 -2.45 -7.53 7.14
C ARG A 14 -2.02 -9.00 6.97
N ALA A 15 -1.12 -9.27 6.04
CA ALA A 15 -0.62 -10.63 5.80
C ALA A 15 0.12 -11.17 7.03
N ASP A 16 0.97 -10.36 7.66
CA ASP A 16 1.71 -10.71 8.88
C ASP A 16 0.78 -11.04 10.05
N MET A 17 -0.28 -10.24 10.22
CA MET A 17 -1.28 -10.46 11.27
C MET A 17 -2.34 -11.54 10.92
N GLY A 18 -2.29 -12.13 9.73
CA GLY A 18 -3.28 -13.11 9.27
C GLY A 18 -4.68 -12.53 8.97
N PHE A 19 -4.79 -11.20 8.80
CA PHE A 19 -6.05 -10.55 8.47
C PHE A 19 -6.33 -10.55 6.97
N VAL A 20 -7.55 -10.96 6.62
CA VAL A 20 -8.05 -10.89 5.26
C VAL A 20 -9.10 -9.78 5.18
N LEU A 21 -8.94 -8.87 4.21
CA LEU A 21 -9.96 -7.85 3.97
C LEU A 21 -11.27 -8.49 3.48
N PRO A 22 -12.42 -8.11 4.05
CA PRO A 22 -13.73 -8.39 3.47
C PRO A 22 -13.79 -7.95 2.00
N PRO A 23 -14.61 -8.61 1.15
CA PRO A 23 -14.65 -8.33 -0.29
C PRO A 23 -14.90 -6.87 -0.64
N VAL A 24 -15.77 -6.18 0.12
CA VAL A 24 -16.10 -4.76 -0.11
C VAL A 24 -14.91 -3.83 0.16
N GLU A 25 -14.16 -4.09 1.24
CA GLU A 25 -12.98 -3.29 1.60
C GLU A 25 -11.82 -3.57 0.65
N ARG A 26 -11.65 -4.83 0.25
CA ARG A 26 -10.69 -5.22 -0.79
C ARG A 26 -10.96 -4.46 -2.09
N ALA A 27 -12.20 -4.47 -2.57
CA ALA A 27 -12.58 -3.75 -3.78
C ALA A 27 -12.34 -2.24 -3.69
N HIS A 28 -12.51 -1.65 -2.49
CA HIS A 28 -12.20 -0.26 -2.26
C HIS A 28 -10.69 0.02 -2.38
N VAL A 29 -9.85 -0.78 -1.69
CA VAL A 29 -8.39 -0.67 -1.75
C VAL A 29 -7.87 -0.89 -3.18
N ASP A 30 -8.37 -1.91 -3.88
CA ASP A 30 -7.95 -2.22 -5.25
C ASP A 30 -8.28 -1.08 -6.21
N ARG A 31 -9.43 -0.42 -6.05
CA ARG A 31 -9.80 0.76 -6.84
C ARG A 31 -8.83 1.92 -6.59
N LEU A 32 -8.50 2.21 -5.33
CA LEU A 32 -7.54 3.26 -4.97
C LEU A 32 -6.14 2.96 -5.53
N CYS A 33 -5.68 1.72 -5.42
CA CYS A 33 -4.42 1.27 -6.01
C CYS A 33 -4.41 1.42 -7.53
N THR A 34 -5.51 1.05 -8.21
CA THR A 34 -5.62 1.16 -9.67
C THR A 34 -5.47 2.60 -10.13
N VAL A 35 -6.17 3.54 -9.49
CA VAL A 35 -6.05 4.98 -9.80
C VAL A 35 -4.62 5.47 -9.56
N ALA A 36 -3.99 5.06 -8.45
CA ALA A 36 -2.61 5.46 -8.14
C ALA A 36 -1.58 4.87 -9.11
N ARG A 37 -1.81 3.67 -9.65
CA ARG A 37 -0.96 3.04 -10.68
C ARG A 37 -1.08 3.75 -12.02
N GLN A 38 -2.28 4.18 -12.41
CA GLN A 38 -2.49 4.91 -13.68
C GLN A 38 -1.76 6.25 -13.75
N ALA A 39 -1.44 6.85 -12.60
CA ALA A 39 -0.70 8.10 -12.51
C ALA A 39 0.83 7.91 -12.58
N LEU A 40 1.33 6.68 -12.72
CA LEU A 40 2.75 6.34 -12.70
C LEU A 40 3.12 5.43 -13.88
N THR A 41 4.42 5.34 -14.15
CA THR A 41 4.95 4.23 -14.95
C THR A 41 4.76 2.91 -14.19
N ALA A 42 4.77 1.78 -14.90
CA ALA A 42 4.68 0.46 -14.27
C ALA A 42 5.83 0.25 -13.26
N ASP A 43 7.05 0.61 -13.66
CA ASP A 43 8.25 0.45 -12.82
C ASP A 43 8.16 1.30 -11.54
N ASP A 44 7.73 2.56 -11.64
CA ASP A 44 7.57 3.44 -10.47
C ASP A 44 6.44 2.95 -9.54
N ALA A 45 5.37 2.40 -10.11
CA ALA A 45 4.27 1.83 -9.36
C ALA A 45 4.71 0.58 -8.59
N ASP A 46 5.45 -0.31 -9.23
CA ASP A 46 5.96 -1.54 -8.63
C ASP A 46 7.04 -1.26 -7.59
N ALA A 47 7.95 -0.32 -7.85
CA ALA A 47 8.93 0.14 -6.89
C ALA A 47 8.26 0.80 -5.66
N ALA A 48 7.23 1.62 -5.87
CA ALA A 48 6.48 2.21 -4.77
C ALA A 48 5.74 1.15 -3.94
N TRP A 49 5.15 0.16 -4.58
CA TRP A 49 4.49 -0.95 -3.88
C TRP A 49 5.49 -1.79 -3.07
N ALA A 50 6.60 -2.19 -3.67
CA ALA A 50 7.65 -2.98 -3.03
C ALA A 50 8.27 -2.23 -1.84
N ALA A 51 8.53 -0.93 -1.99
CA ALA A 51 9.02 -0.09 -0.90
C ALA A 51 8.03 -0.03 0.28
N GLY A 52 6.72 -0.01 -0.01
CA GLY A 52 5.69 -0.09 1.01
C GLY A 52 5.66 -1.44 1.71
N MET A 53 5.69 -2.54 0.94
CA MET A 53 5.67 -3.91 1.48
C MET A 53 6.86 -4.21 2.42
N ALA A 54 7.98 -3.50 2.25
CA ALA A 54 9.17 -3.63 3.08
C ALA A 54 9.11 -2.82 4.40
N MET A 55 8.10 -1.96 4.57
CA MET A 55 7.97 -1.14 5.79
C MET A 55 7.44 -1.97 6.96
N THR A 56 8.06 -1.77 8.12
CA THR A 56 7.48 -2.11 9.42
C THR A 56 6.27 -1.21 9.74
N LEU A 57 5.48 -1.58 10.75
CA LEU A 57 4.34 -0.76 11.21
C LEU A 57 4.80 0.66 11.59
N ASP A 58 5.89 0.76 12.36
CA ASP A 58 6.40 2.06 12.83
C ASP A 58 6.90 2.92 11.66
N GLU A 59 7.59 2.33 10.69
CA GLU A 59 8.02 3.05 9.48
C GLU A 59 6.82 3.50 8.64
N ALA A 60 5.78 2.67 8.50
CA ALA A 60 4.58 3.03 7.76
C ALA A 60 3.82 4.18 8.42
N VAL A 61 3.71 4.17 9.76
CA VAL A 61 3.09 5.24 10.54
C VAL A 61 3.92 6.52 10.46
N ALA A 62 5.24 6.44 10.65
CA ALA A 62 6.14 7.59 10.51
C ALA A 62 6.07 8.18 9.10
N TYR A 63 6.05 7.34 8.06
CA TYR A 63 5.90 7.77 6.67
C TYR A 63 4.54 8.46 6.40
N ALA A 64 3.46 8.00 7.05
CA ALA A 64 2.16 8.64 6.97
C ALA A 64 2.11 9.99 7.71
N LEU A 65 2.87 10.15 8.78
CA LEU A 65 2.87 11.34 9.64
C LEU A 65 3.93 12.39 9.26
N ALA A 66 4.98 12.02 8.54
CA ALA A 66 6.06 12.92 8.09
C ALA A 66 5.61 13.89 6.98
N MET A 67 4.36 14.34 7.06
CA MET A 67 3.75 15.29 6.15
C MET A 67 3.55 16.62 6.87
#